data_AF-A0A5R8MXU1-F1
#
_entry.id   AF-A0A5R8MXU1-F1
#
_cell.length_a   1.000
_cell.length_b   1.000
_cell.length_c   1.000
_cell.angle_alpha   90.00
_cell.angle_beta   90.00
_cell.angle_gamma   90.00
#
_symmetry.space_group_name_H-M   'P 1'
#
loop_
_entity.id
_entity.type
_entity.pdbx_description
1 polymer ?
#
loop_
_entity_poly.entity_id
_entity_poly.type
_entity_poly.pdbx_seq_one_letter_code
_entity_poly.pdbx_strand_id
1 'polypeptide(L)'
;MPDGFDTREMWPFACLCCRYVWEEQFVVRHLADSHGNTAEIWLSAGVRVQPPWSGARCPGCGAYDVTSFPFGHLARHPELVAVPDEPPPVFVPADRPGMAPADRARLPGRLMIAVGVPLAAFVAYELYTAFAAAARPHH
;
A
#
# COMPACT_ATOMS: atom_id res chain seq x y z
N MET A 1 31.28 16.69 -14.36
CA MET A 1 30.31 16.70 -13.24
C MET A 1 28.94 16.71 -13.89
N PRO A 2 28.00 15.81 -13.51
CA PRO A 2 26.63 15.98 -13.95
C PRO A 2 26.10 17.27 -13.34
N ASP A 3 25.63 18.19 -14.18
CA ASP A 3 24.91 19.36 -13.71
C ASP A 3 23.54 18.89 -13.25
N GLY A 4 23.19 19.22 -12.02
CA GLY A 4 21.96 18.75 -11.41
C GLY A 4 21.44 19.72 -10.36
N PHE A 5 20.13 19.73 -10.20
CA PHE A 5 19.45 20.51 -9.19
C PHE A 5 18.43 19.65 -8.46
N ASP A 6 18.17 20.01 -7.21
CA ASP A 6 17.24 19.31 -6.34
C ASP A 6 15.94 20.15 -6.25
N THR A 7 14.80 19.53 -6.57
CA THR A 7 13.46 20.11 -6.41
C THR A 7 12.76 19.46 -5.22
N ARG A 8 12.04 20.24 -4.40
CA ARG A 8 11.21 19.70 -3.31
C ARG A 8 9.75 19.64 -3.75
N GLU A 9 9.14 18.47 -3.60
CA GLU A 9 7.76 18.23 -4.00
C GLU A 9 6.96 17.60 -2.86
N MET A 10 5.76 18.12 -2.62
CA MET A 10 4.77 17.56 -1.68
C MET A 10 3.75 16.74 -2.44
N TRP A 11 3.76 15.43 -2.23
CA TRP A 11 2.88 14.50 -2.92
C TRP A 11 1.74 14.06 -2.02
N PRO A 12 0.48 14.35 -2.40
CA PRO A 12 -0.68 13.85 -1.70
C PRO A 12 -1.04 12.43 -2.13
N PHE A 13 -1.50 11.65 -1.16
CA PHE A 13 -1.94 10.27 -1.32
C PHE A 13 -3.32 10.07 -0.71
N ALA A 14 -4.11 9.20 -1.32
CA ALA A 14 -5.37 8.74 -0.75
C ALA A 14 -5.45 7.22 -0.79
N CYS A 15 -5.78 6.62 0.35
CA CYS A 15 -6.03 5.18 0.40
C CYS A 15 -7.43 4.86 -0.11
N LEU A 16 -7.52 3.96 -1.09
CA LEU A 16 -8.79 3.50 -1.64
C LEU A 16 -9.52 2.51 -0.71
N CYS A 17 -8.82 1.94 0.26
CA CYS A 17 -9.41 1.05 1.28
C CYS A 17 -10.05 1.81 2.45
N CYS A 18 -9.29 2.68 3.14
CA CYS A 18 -9.74 3.35 4.37
C CYS A 18 -10.02 4.85 4.21
N ARG A 19 -9.83 5.42 3.01
CA ARG A 19 -10.03 6.85 2.72
C ARG A 19 -9.13 7.80 3.52
N TYR A 20 -8.09 7.29 4.17
CA TYR A 20 -7.08 8.14 4.80
C TYR A 20 -6.29 8.89 3.73
N VAL A 21 -6.17 10.19 3.91
CA VAL A 21 -5.42 11.11 3.05
C VAL A 21 -4.22 11.62 3.82
N TRP A 22 -3.07 11.65 3.17
CA TRP A 22 -1.85 12.21 3.74
C TRP A 22 -0.96 12.80 2.67
N GLU A 23 0.04 13.58 3.09
CA GLU A 23 1.06 14.14 2.22
C GLU A 23 2.44 13.66 2.64
N GLU A 24 3.33 13.49 1.67
CA GLU A 24 4.73 13.18 1.93
C GLU A 24 5.64 14.09 1.09
N GLN A 25 6.75 14.51 1.69
CA GLN A 25 7.73 15.37 1.04
C GLN A 25 8.82 14.53 0.38
N PHE A 26 9.02 14.77 -0.90
CA PHE A 26 10.10 14.20 -1.69
C PHE A 26 11.09 15.28 -2.13
N VAL A 27 12.34 14.88 -2.30
CA VAL A 27 13.36 15.64 -3.03
C VAL A 27 13.67 14.89 -4.31
N VAL A 28 13.45 15.55 -5.45
CA VAL A 28 13.77 15.03 -6.77
C VAL A 28 15.09 15.64 -7.21
N ARG A 29 16.12 14.81 -7.32
CA ARG A 29 17.40 15.22 -7.89
C ARG A 29 17.38 14.96 -9.38
N HIS A 30 17.39 16.03 -10.15
CA HIS A 30 17.51 15.99 -11.60
C HIS A 30 18.99 15.96 -11.96
N LEU A 31 19.39 14.97 -12.75
CA LEU A 31 20.74 14.83 -13.27
C LEU A 31 20.69 14.93 -14.78
N ALA A 32 21.56 15.74 -15.36
CA ALA A 32 21.82 15.75 -16.80
C ALA A 32 23.30 15.41 -17.06
N ASP A 33 23.56 14.59 -18.08
CA ASP A 33 24.91 14.35 -18.56
C ASP A 33 25.23 15.20 -19.81
N SER A 34 26.50 15.21 -20.21
CA SER A 34 26.97 15.95 -21.39
C SER A 34 26.48 15.38 -22.73
N HIS A 35 25.81 14.22 -22.71
CA HIS A 35 25.26 13.57 -23.89
C HIS A 35 23.75 13.82 -24.04
N GLY A 36 23.15 14.60 -23.12
CA GLY A 36 21.73 14.92 -23.13
C GLY A 36 20.84 13.87 -22.46
N ASN A 37 21.40 12.88 -21.78
CA ASN A 37 20.62 11.93 -20.98
C ASN A 37 20.21 12.59 -19.66
N THR A 38 18.95 12.38 -19.28
CA THR A 38 18.40 12.85 -18.00
C THR A 38 18.05 11.67 -17.10
N ALA A 39 18.26 11.84 -15.81
CA ALA A 39 17.86 10.88 -14.79
C ALA A 39 17.30 11.61 -13.56
N GLU A 40 16.35 10.98 -12.89
CA GLU A 40 15.74 11.49 -11.68
C GLU A 40 16.00 10.52 -10.53
N ILE A 41 16.44 11.05 -9.39
CA ILE A 41 16.58 10.29 -8.15
C ILE A 41 15.61 10.87 -7.14
N TRP A 42 14.72 10.00 -6.66
CA TRP A 42 13.72 10.35 -5.66
C TRP A 42 14.26 10.07 -4.26
N LEU A 43 14.11 11.03 -3.36
CA LEU A 43 14.54 10.94 -1.98
C LEU A 43 13.36 11.28 -1.05
N SER A 44 13.13 10.44 -0.03
CA SER A 44 12.25 10.77 1.11
C SER A 44 13.10 10.75 2.37
N ALA A 45 13.02 11.81 3.18
CA ALA A 45 13.87 11.99 4.37
C ALA A 45 15.39 11.77 4.10
N GLY A 46 15.86 12.12 2.90
CA GLY A 46 17.24 11.92 2.47
C GLY A 46 17.62 10.49 2.02
N VAL A 47 16.69 9.54 2.09
CA VAL A 47 16.88 8.15 1.66
C VAL A 47 16.33 7.97 0.24
N ARG A 48 17.07 7.24 -0.61
CA ARG A 48 16.60 6.89 -1.96
C ARG A 48 15.37 6.01 -1.92
N VAL A 49 14.34 6.42 -2.63
CA VAL A 49 13.04 5.75 -2.71
C VAL A 49 12.60 5.64 -4.16
N GLN A 50 11.53 4.88 -4.39
CA GLN A 50 10.85 4.85 -5.69
C GLN A 50 10.00 6.12 -5.87
N PRO A 51 9.67 6.50 -7.12
CA PRO A 51 8.75 7.60 -7.38
C PRO A 51 7.38 7.38 -6.69
N PRO A 52 6.66 8.46 -6.31
CA PRO A 52 5.40 8.42 -5.56
C PRO A 52 4.33 7.46 -6.12
N TRP A 53 4.24 7.35 -7.43
CA TRP A 53 3.26 6.50 -8.12
C TRP A 53 3.64 5.00 -8.17
N SER A 54 4.78 4.61 -7.60
CA SER A 54 5.31 3.23 -7.67
C SER A 54 4.76 2.28 -6.60
N GLY A 55 3.73 2.69 -5.86
CA GLY A 55 3.04 1.87 -4.86
C GLY A 55 3.42 2.21 -3.42
N ALA A 56 2.74 3.21 -2.86
CA ALA A 56 2.85 3.58 -1.45
C ALA A 56 2.02 2.64 -0.55
N ARG A 57 2.44 2.50 0.70
CA ARG A 57 1.68 1.76 1.74
C ARG A 57 0.94 2.76 2.62
N CYS A 58 -0.37 2.56 2.78
CA CYS A 58 -1.17 3.40 3.67
C CYS A 58 -0.70 3.26 5.14
N PRO A 59 -0.38 4.36 5.85
CA PRO A 59 0.03 4.28 7.26
C PRO A 59 -1.12 3.95 8.21
N GLY A 60 -2.36 4.28 7.85
CA GLY A 60 -3.54 4.02 8.68
C GLY A 60 -3.97 2.56 8.68
N CYS A 61 -4.14 1.94 7.50
CA CYS A 61 -4.65 0.57 7.38
C CYS A 61 -3.62 -0.44 6.87
N GLY A 62 -2.46 0.00 6.35
CA GLY A 62 -1.42 -0.88 5.82
C GLY A 62 -1.74 -1.53 4.47
N ALA A 63 -2.73 -1.06 3.72
CA ALA A 63 -3.01 -1.52 2.36
C ALA A 63 -2.10 -0.83 1.33
N TYR A 64 -1.90 -1.48 0.19
CA TYR A 64 -1.17 -0.93 -0.97
C TYR A 64 -2.09 -0.31 -2.02
N ASP A 65 -3.40 -0.38 -1.81
CA ASP A 65 -4.39 0.23 -2.69
C ASP A 65 -4.48 1.73 -2.39
N VAL A 66 -3.52 2.46 -2.97
CA VAL A 66 -3.25 3.88 -2.73
C VAL A 66 -3.12 4.55 -4.08
N THR A 67 -3.80 5.68 -4.23
CA THR A 67 -3.61 6.59 -5.36
C THR A 67 -2.79 7.80 -4.93
N SER A 68 -1.95 8.31 -5.83
CA SER A 68 -1.16 9.53 -5.65
C SER A 68 -1.66 10.60 -6.61
N PHE A 69 -1.70 11.86 -6.18
CA PHE A 69 -2.03 12.97 -7.06
C PHE A 69 -0.80 13.84 -7.32
N PRO A 70 -0.73 14.57 -8.46
CA PRO A 70 0.41 15.42 -8.77
C PRO A 70 0.67 16.49 -7.71
N PHE A 71 1.91 16.98 -7.67
CA PHE A 71 2.29 18.09 -6.82
C PHE A 71 1.30 19.27 -6.89
N GLY A 72 0.93 19.79 -5.71
CA GLY A 72 0.00 20.90 -5.57
C GLY A 72 -1.46 20.59 -5.89
N HIS A 73 -1.83 19.30 -6.05
CA HIS A 73 -3.22 18.93 -6.29
C HIS A 73 -4.14 19.33 -5.13
N LEU A 74 -3.77 19.05 -3.88
CA LEU A 74 -4.58 19.44 -2.70
C LEU A 74 -4.64 20.96 -2.48
N ALA A 75 -3.58 21.70 -2.85
CA ALA A 75 -3.63 23.17 -2.82
C ALA A 75 -4.68 23.76 -3.78
N ARG A 76 -4.96 23.07 -4.91
CA ARG A 76 -6.02 23.44 -5.85
C ARG A 76 -7.39 22.89 -5.48
N HIS A 77 -7.43 21.87 -4.63
CA HIS A 77 -8.64 21.14 -4.23
C HIS A 77 -8.71 20.97 -2.69
N PRO A 78 -8.83 22.08 -1.94
CA PRO A 78 -8.87 22.02 -0.48
C PRO A 78 -10.08 21.22 0.05
N GLU A 79 -11.14 21.08 -0.73
CA GLU A 79 -12.33 20.28 -0.39
C GLU A 79 -12.05 18.78 -0.19
N LEU A 80 -10.91 18.27 -0.69
CA LEU A 80 -10.51 16.87 -0.53
C LEU A 80 -9.77 16.62 0.78
N VAL A 81 -9.29 17.67 1.44
CA VAL A 81 -8.72 17.58 2.78
C VAL A 81 -9.89 17.53 3.75
N ALA A 82 -10.21 16.33 4.23
CA ALA A 82 -11.17 16.17 5.31
C ALA A 82 -10.61 16.88 6.55
N VAL A 83 -11.03 18.12 6.78
CA VAL A 83 -10.99 18.73 8.11
C VAL A 83 -11.86 17.83 8.98
N PRO A 84 -11.34 17.27 10.09
CA PRO A 84 -12.23 16.70 11.09
C PRO A 84 -13.20 17.82 11.45
N ASP A 85 -14.48 17.70 11.09
CA ASP A 85 -15.52 18.53 11.69
C ASP A 85 -15.30 18.40 13.19
N GLU A 86 -14.74 19.42 13.83
CA GLU A 86 -14.77 19.50 15.27
C GLU A 86 -16.26 19.68 15.57
N PRO A 87 -16.96 18.64 16.09
CA PRO A 87 -18.36 18.82 16.40
C PRO A 87 -18.43 19.99 17.40
N PRO A 88 -19.42 20.90 17.29
CA PRO A 88 -19.64 21.93 18.30
C PRO A 88 -19.58 21.26 19.67
N PRO A 89 -19.00 21.86 20.72
CA PRO A 89 -18.71 21.17 21.97
C PRO A 89 -20.00 20.57 22.54
N VAL A 90 -20.22 19.30 22.22
CA VAL A 90 -21.30 18.53 22.79
C VAL A 90 -20.78 18.23 24.19
N PHE A 91 -21.42 18.81 25.19
CA PHE A 91 -21.28 18.27 26.55
C PHE A 91 -21.73 16.81 26.48
N VAL A 92 -20.76 15.90 26.36
CA VAL A 92 -21.00 14.47 26.50
C VAL A 92 -21.16 14.24 28.00
N PRO A 93 -22.37 13.95 28.52
CA PRO A 93 -22.47 13.43 29.87
C PRO A 93 -21.62 12.16 29.90
N ALA A 94 -20.80 11.98 30.94
CA ALA A 94 -19.86 10.86 31.03
C ALA A 94 -20.55 9.53 30.70
N ASP A 95 -20.38 9.09 29.45
CA ASP A 95 -20.97 7.86 28.98
C ASP A 95 -20.01 6.72 29.31
N ARG A 96 -20.63 5.61 29.68
CA ARG A 96 -20.03 4.39 30.21
C ARG A 96 -18.88 3.92 29.31
N PRO A 97 -17.91 3.12 29.81
CA PRO A 97 -16.81 2.61 29.00
C PRO A 97 -17.37 1.96 27.73
N GLY A 98 -17.28 2.72 26.64
CA GLY A 98 -17.75 2.34 25.33
C GLY A 98 -16.79 1.30 24.79
N MET A 99 -17.36 0.17 24.38
CA MET A 99 -16.64 -0.91 23.72
C MET A 99 -15.80 -0.33 22.57
N ALA A 100 -14.48 -0.59 22.63
CA ALA A 100 -13.53 -0.16 21.61
C ALA A 100 -14.02 -0.53 20.19
N PRO A 101 -13.71 0.29 19.16
CA PRO A 101 -14.07 -0.03 17.80
C PRO A 101 -13.54 -1.42 17.46
N ALA A 102 -14.47 -2.31 17.10
CA ALA A 102 -14.17 -3.69 16.78
C ALA A 102 -13.07 -3.72 15.72
N ASP A 103 -11.92 -4.24 16.14
CA ASP A 103 -10.80 -4.58 15.29
C ASP A 103 -11.36 -5.49 14.20
N ARG A 104 -11.57 -4.95 12.99
CA ARG A 104 -11.96 -5.76 11.84
C ARG A 104 -10.73 -6.54 11.45
N ALA A 105 -10.52 -7.64 12.15
CA ALA A 105 -9.51 -8.64 11.87
C ALA A 105 -9.52 -8.88 10.36
N ARG A 106 -8.43 -8.50 9.70
CA ARG A 106 -8.14 -8.85 8.32
C ARG A 106 -8.30 -10.36 8.21
N LEU A 107 -9.41 -10.80 7.63
CA LEU A 107 -9.66 -12.22 7.37
C LEU A 107 -8.49 -12.75 6.50
N PRO A 108 -7.63 -13.65 7.02
CA PRO A 108 -6.48 -14.19 6.30
C PRO A 108 -6.90 -15.29 5.29
N GLY A 109 -8.13 -15.23 4.78
CA GLY A 109 -8.75 -16.32 4.03
C GLY A 109 -8.20 -16.50 2.63
N ARG A 110 -7.66 -15.44 2.00
CA ARG A 110 -7.21 -15.52 0.60
C ARG A 110 -5.86 -16.23 0.42
N LEU A 111 -4.96 -16.16 1.40
CA LEU A 111 -3.65 -16.83 1.29
C LEU A 111 -3.76 -18.35 1.55
N MET A 112 -4.66 -18.76 2.45
CA MET A 112 -4.90 -20.17 2.78
C MET A 112 -5.50 -20.94 1.59
N ILE A 113 -6.35 -20.30 0.77
CA ILE A 113 -6.95 -20.91 -0.42
C ILE A 113 -5.90 -21.08 -1.53
N ALA A 114 -5.04 -20.07 -1.75
CA ALA A 114 -4.05 -20.10 -2.83
C ALA A 114 -2.97 -21.17 -2.64
N VAL A 115 -2.62 -21.51 -1.39
CA VAL A 115 -1.59 -22.52 -1.08
C VAL A 115 -2.19 -23.88 -0.72
N GLY A 116 -3.33 -23.88 -0.01
CA GLY A 116 -3.94 -25.12 0.48
C GLY A 116 -4.55 -25.99 -0.62
N VAL A 117 -5.20 -25.38 -1.62
CA VAL A 117 -5.85 -26.13 -2.70
C VAL A 117 -4.83 -26.84 -3.60
N PRO A 118 -3.74 -26.20 -4.08
CA PRO A 118 -2.71 -26.89 -4.85
C PRO A 118 -2.01 -28.01 -4.06
N LEU A 119 -1.74 -27.80 -2.78
CA LEU A 119 -1.05 -28.79 -1.95
C LEU A 119 -1.93 -30.03 -1.73
N ALA A 120 -3.21 -29.84 -1.45
CA ALA A 120 -4.17 -30.95 -1.30
C ALA A 120 -4.34 -31.74 -2.61
N ALA A 121 -4.41 -31.07 -3.76
CA ALA A 121 -4.50 -31.71 -5.06
C ALA A 121 -3.24 -32.55 -5.36
N PHE A 122 -2.05 -32.02 -5.05
CA PHE A 122 -0.79 -32.74 -5.23
C PHE A 122 -0.72 -34.00 -4.34
N VAL A 123 -1.04 -33.89 -3.06
CA VAL A 123 -1.04 -35.04 -2.13
C VAL A 123 -2.06 -36.09 -2.55
N ALA A 124 -3.26 -35.68 -2.99
CA ALA A 124 -4.27 -36.60 -3.49
C ALA A 124 -3.81 -37.33 -4.75
N TYR A 125 -3.10 -36.64 -5.66
CA TYR A 125 -2.54 -37.23 -6.86
C TYR A 125 -1.47 -38.28 -6.54
N GLU A 126 -0.51 -37.95 -5.67
CA GLU A 126 0.55 -38.89 -5.25
C GLU A 126 -0.01 -40.12 -4.53
N LEU A 127 -1.05 -39.94 -3.70
CA LEU A 127 -1.73 -41.09 -3.08
C LEU A 127 -2.43 -41.95 -4.13
N TYR A 128 -3.13 -41.34 -5.09
CA TYR A 128 -3.80 -42.05 -6.16
C TYR A 128 -2.82 -42.86 -7.02
N THR A 129 -1.67 -42.29 -7.41
CA THR A 129 -0.65 -43.01 -8.19
C THR A 129 -0.04 -44.16 -7.40
N ALA A 130 0.24 -43.97 -6.10
CA ALA A 130 0.75 -45.04 -5.23
C ALA A 130 -0.23 -46.21 -5.11
N PHE A 131 -1.53 -45.93 -4.88
CA PHE A 131 -2.56 -46.97 -4.82
C PHE A 131 -2.79 -47.64 -6.17
N ALA A 132 -2.81 -46.88 -7.27
CA ALA A 132 -2.95 -47.42 -8.61
C ALA A 132 -1.75 -48.30 -9.01
N ALA A 133 -0.54 -47.97 -8.58
CA ALA A 133 0.66 -48.78 -8.78
C ALA A 133 0.61 -50.07 -7.94
N ALA A 134 0.21 -49.97 -6.67
CA ALA A 134 0.05 -51.13 -5.78
C ALA A 134 -1.08 -52.08 -6.22
N ALA A 135 -2.10 -51.55 -6.90
CA ALA A 135 -3.22 -52.32 -7.43
C ALA A 135 -2.95 -52.98 -8.80
N ARG A 136 -1.78 -52.77 -9.43
CA ARG A 136 -1.38 -53.52 -10.62
C ARG A 136 -0.75 -54.85 -10.20
N PRO A 137 -1.43 -56.00 -10.37
CA PRO A 137 -0.81 -57.29 -10.12
C PRO A 137 0.32 -57.50 -11.14
N HIS A 138 1.50 -57.93 -10.67
CA HIS A 138 2.58 -58.39 -11.52
C HIS A 138 2.07 -59.56 -12.36
N HIS A 139 2.03 -59.37 -13.68
CA HIS A 139 1.64 -60.37 -14.66
C HIS A 139 2.84 -60.76 -15.52
#